data_AF-A0A7L9GMY1-F1
#
_entry.id   AF-A0A7L9GMY1-F1
#
_cell.length_a   1.000
_cell.length_b   1.000
_cell.length_c   1.000
_cell.angle_alpha   90.00
_cell.angle_beta   90.00
_cell.angle_gamma   90.00
#
_symmetry.space_group_name_H-M   'P 1'
#
loop_
_entity.id
_entity.type
_entity.pdbx_description
1 polymer ?
#
loop_
_entity_poly.entity_id
_entity_poly.type
_entity_poly.pdbx_seq_one_letter_code
_entity_poly.pdbx_strand_id
1 'polypeptide(L)'
;MCPFMPKALLSNEIYFSCIEKRRSDQEIISLIENCITSYKARARKTPGAIIILFEPDLDTSRLLRIHIEAKPICIKSELMIGALYKDSPAPSLHSNSYFPLRTTTPTLVLRDLTSQDLLFLNPDHYNIKQKIGFLDSFINKFSPHDGKGFTGKQLAQAKALRNAYAKTRMKNTVALVILSASVALCTLLALGIN
;
A
#
# COMPACT_ATOMS: atom_id res chain seq x y z
N MET A 1 3.60 -14.56 -9.24
CA MET A 1 3.44 -15.22 -7.92
C MET A 1 4.45 -14.61 -6.96
N CYS A 2 4.14 -14.51 -5.66
CA CYS A 2 5.09 -13.97 -4.69
C CYS A 2 6.28 -14.93 -4.52
N PRO A 3 7.53 -14.46 -4.69
CA PRO A 3 8.70 -15.34 -4.83
C PRO A 3 9.04 -16.12 -3.56
N PHE A 4 8.59 -15.67 -2.39
CA PHE A 4 8.87 -16.32 -1.10
C PHE A 4 7.87 -17.41 -0.71
N MET A 5 6.76 -17.59 -1.47
CA MET A 5 5.68 -18.51 -1.09
C MET A 5 6.11 -19.96 -0.89
N PRO A 6 6.95 -20.57 -1.74
CA PRO A 6 7.41 -21.95 -1.52
C PRO A 6 8.12 -22.12 -0.18
N LYS A 7 8.99 -21.16 0.19
CA LYS A 7 9.71 -21.19 1.46
C LYS A 7 8.78 -20.96 2.66
N ALA A 8 7.81 -20.05 2.52
CA ALA A 8 6.83 -19.78 3.58
C ALA A 8 5.95 -20.99 3.87
N LEU A 9 5.54 -21.74 2.84
CA LEU A 9 4.82 -23.00 3.00
C LEU A 9 5.67 -24.05 3.74
N LEU A 10 6.92 -24.25 3.31
CA LEU A 10 7.85 -25.20 3.97
C LEU A 10 8.17 -24.83 5.42
N SER A 11 8.08 -23.54 5.77
CA SER A 11 8.44 -23.03 7.10
C SER A 11 7.22 -22.85 8.02
N ASN A 12 6.01 -23.19 7.57
CA ASN A 12 4.73 -22.95 8.26
C ASN A 12 4.49 -21.47 8.63
N GLU A 13 4.75 -20.57 7.67
CA GLU A 13 4.65 -19.11 7.85
C GLU A 13 3.46 -18.52 7.08
N ILE A 14 2.45 -19.35 6.81
CA ILE A 14 1.18 -18.97 6.20
C ILE A 14 0.08 -19.09 7.27
N TYR A 15 -0.56 -17.98 7.57
CA TYR A 15 -1.64 -17.90 8.55
C TYR A 15 -2.95 -17.54 7.88
N PHE A 16 -4.04 -17.82 8.56
CA PHE A 16 -5.39 -17.55 8.09
C PHE A 16 -6.17 -16.73 9.10
N SER A 17 -7.04 -15.86 8.59
CA SER A 17 -8.06 -15.16 9.35
C SER A 17 -9.36 -15.20 8.56
N CYS A 18 -10.49 -15.20 9.26
CA CYS A 18 -11.82 -15.19 8.65
C CYS A 18 -12.60 -13.99 9.15
N ILE A 19 -13.24 -13.27 8.23
CA ILE A 19 -14.00 -12.06 8.52
C ILE A 19 -15.41 -12.20 7.97
N GLU A 20 -16.38 -12.03 8.86
CA GLU A 20 -17.81 -12.02 8.52
C GLU A 20 -18.20 -10.69 7.85
N LYS A 21 -19.08 -10.75 6.84
CA LYS A 21 -19.53 -9.60 6.05
C LYS A 21 -20.32 -8.59 6.86
N ARG A 22 -20.95 -9.01 7.97
CA ARG A 22 -21.78 -8.13 8.81
C ARG A 22 -20.98 -7.07 9.57
N ARG A 23 -19.67 -7.28 9.76
CA ARG A 23 -18.80 -6.29 10.40
C ARG A 23 -18.74 -5.04 9.56
N SER A 24 -18.71 -3.86 10.16
CA SER A 24 -18.46 -2.59 9.50
C SER A 24 -17.05 -2.51 8.91
N ASP A 25 -16.84 -1.60 7.95
CA ASP A 25 -15.51 -1.41 7.36
C ASP A 25 -14.45 -1.04 8.43
N GLN A 26 -14.82 -0.20 9.40
CA GLN A 26 -13.92 0.19 10.50
C GLN A 26 -13.50 -1.01 11.37
N GLU A 27 -14.43 -1.91 11.69
CA GLU A 27 -14.11 -3.14 12.43
C GLU A 27 -13.17 -4.04 11.62
N ILE A 28 -13.35 -4.11 10.30
CA ILE A 28 -12.46 -4.86 9.41
C ILE A 28 -11.06 -4.26 9.39
N ILE A 29 -10.94 -2.93 9.33
CA ILE A 29 -9.64 -2.25 9.41
C ILE A 29 -8.94 -2.54 10.75
N SER A 30 -9.66 -2.47 11.87
CA SER A 30 -9.09 -2.82 13.18
C SER A 30 -8.66 -4.29 13.26
N LEU A 31 -9.38 -5.21 12.63
CA LEU A 31 -8.96 -6.61 12.53
C LEU A 31 -7.70 -6.79 11.69
N ILE A 32 -7.55 -6.01 10.61
CA ILE A 32 -6.32 -5.98 9.81
C ILE A 32 -5.14 -5.46 10.66
N GLU A 33 -5.34 -4.41 11.46
CA GLU A 33 -4.31 -3.92 12.40
C GLU A 33 -3.90 -4.97 13.43
N ASN A 34 -4.87 -5.74 13.95
CA ASN A 34 -4.59 -6.88 14.83
C ASN A 34 -3.79 -7.97 14.10
N CYS A 35 -4.15 -8.28 12.85
CA CYS A 35 -3.38 -9.22 12.03
C CYS A 35 -1.93 -8.75 11.82
N ILE A 36 -1.73 -7.46 11.54
CA ILE A 36 -0.39 -6.86 11.42
C ILE A 36 0.39 -7.02 12.73
N THR A 37 -0.23 -6.70 13.86
CA THR A 37 0.38 -6.79 15.19
C THR A 37 0.81 -8.23 15.49
N SER A 38 -0.09 -9.20 15.33
CA SER A 38 0.21 -10.62 15.50
C SER A 38 1.32 -11.10 14.54
N TYR A 39 1.28 -10.68 13.27
CA TYR A 39 2.29 -11.05 12.27
C TYR A 39 3.68 -10.54 12.63
N LYS A 40 3.77 -9.29 13.08
CA LYS A 40 5.04 -8.65 13.47
C LYS A 40 5.54 -9.16 14.81
N ALA A 41 4.68 -9.68 15.68
CA ALA A 41 5.05 -10.28 16.97
C ALA A 41 5.65 -11.69 16.86
N ARG A 42 5.52 -12.38 15.72
CA ARG A 42 6.06 -13.73 15.52
C ARG A 42 7.55 -13.83 15.89
N ALA A 43 7.94 -14.90 16.57
CA ALA A 43 9.33 -15.15 16.96
C ALA A 43 10.26 -15.30 15.74
N ARG A 44 9.80 -16.02 14.72
CA ARG A 44 10.52 -16.16 13.45
C ARG A 44 10.21 -14.98 12.55
N LYS A 45 11.24 -14.27 12.10
CA LYS A 45 11.13 -13.13 11.17
C LYS A 45 11.34 -13.55 9.71
N THR A 46 10.93 -14.77 9.36
CA THR A 46 11.02 -15.22 7.97
C THR A 46 9.84 -14.69 7.14
N PRO A 47 10.04 -14.46 5.83
CA PRO A 47 8.95 -14.00 4.97
C PRO A 47 7.77 -14.98 4.96
N GLY A 48 6.57 -14.44 5.05
CA GLY A 48 5.33 -15.20 5.14
C GLY A 48 4.12 -14.40 4.68
N ALA A 49 2.92 -14.91 4.99
CA ALA A 49 1.66 -14.25 4.65
C ALA A 49 0.55 -14.54 5.64
N ILE A 50 -0.42 -13.63 5.74
CA ILE A 50 -1.74 -13.86 6.32
C ILE A 50 -2.76 -13.78 5.18
N ILE A 51 -3.54 -14.84 5.04
CA ILE A 51 -4.66 -14.93 4.10
C ILE A 51 -5.95 -14.63 4.88
N ILE A 52 -6.58 -13.52 4.58
CA ILE A 52 -7.83 -13.06 5.20
C ILE A 52 -8.97 -13.39 4.25
N LEU A 53 -9.76 -14.40 4.63
CA LEU A 53 -10.91 -14.88 3.88
C LEU A 53 -12.16 -14.14 4.34
N PHE A 54 -12.97 -13.69 3.37
CA PHE A 54 -14.29 -13.12 3.62
C PHE A 54 -15.38 -14.12 3.23
N GLU A 55 -16.63 -13.84 3.62
CA GLU A 55 -17.77 -14.59 3.11
C GLU A 55 -17.87 -14.48 1.57
N PRO A 56 -18.27 -15.56 0.85
CA PRO A 56 -18.23 -15.61 -0.62
C PRO A 56 -19.04 -14.51 -1.32
N ASP A 57 -20.07 -13.99 -0.67
CA ASP A 57 -20.98 -12.97 -1.21
C ASP A 57 -20.62 -11.54 -0.83
N LEU A 58 -19.43 -11.30 -0.26
CA LEU A 58 -18.94 -9.95 -0.02
C LEU A 58 -18.82 -9.18 -1.35
N ASP A 59 -19.42 -8.00 -1.40
CA ASP A 59 -19.31 -7.10 -2.53
C ASP A 59 -17.84 -6.75 -2.85
N THR A 60 -17.49 -6.82 -4.14
CA THR A 60 -16.13 -6.55 -4.61
C THR A 60 -15.74 -5.09 -4.42
N SER A 61 -16.68 -4.15 -4.62
CA SER A 61 -16.40 -2.72 -4.44
C SER A 61 -16.04 -2.40 -2.99
N ARG A 62 -16.73 -3.08 -2.05
CA ARG A 62 -16.42 -3.04 -0.63
C ARG A 62 -15.05 -3.63 -0.30
N LEU A 63 -14.70 -4.80 -0.84
CA LEU A 63 -13.36 -5.40 -0.66
C LEU A 63 -12.25 -4.42 -1.12
N LEU A 64 -12.44 -3.80 -2.29
CA LEU A 64 -11.48 -2.85 -2.86
C LEU A 64 -11.38 -1.56 -2.04
N ARG A 65 -12.49 -1.05 -1.51
CA ARG A 65 -12.47 0.10 -0.59
C ARG A 65 -11.65 -0.21 0.67
N ILE A 66 -11.91 -1.35 1.31
CA ILE A 66 -11.15 -1.82 2.49
C ILE A 66 -9.67 -1.99 2.15
N HIS A 67 -9.35 -2.57 0.99
CA HIS A 67 -7.96 -2.70 0.50
C HIS A 67 -7.26 -1.35 0.38
N ILE A 68 -7.93 -0.36 -0.23
CA ILE A 68 -7.40 0.99 -0.42
C ILE A 68 -7.14 1.66 0.94
N GLU A 69 -8.09 1.53 1.86
CA GLU A 69 -8.03 2.13 3.20
C GLU A 69 -6.96 1.48 4.09
N ALA A 70 -6.80 0.15 4.02
CA ALA A 70 -5.83 -0.59 4.82
C ALA A 70 -4.39 -0.46 4.31
N LYS A 71 -4.16 -0.20 3.02
CA LYS A 71 -2.80 -0.21 2.46
C LYS A 71 -1.80 0.71 3.19
N PRO A 72 -2.14 1.95 3.58
CA PRO A 72 -1.21 2.81 4.32
C PRO A 72 -0.69 2.20 5.63
N ILE A 73 -1.56 1.61 6.45
CA ILE A 73 -1.14 0.98 7.72
C ILE A 73 -0.29 -0.27 7.47
N CYS A 74 -0.59 -1.05 6.43
CA CYS A 74 0.21 -2.21 6.03
C CYS A 74 1.61 -1.80 5.58
N ILE A 75 1.71 -0.83 4.66
CA ILE A 75 3.00 -0.39 4.09
C ILE A 75 3.88 0.26 5.17
N LYS A 76 3.28 1.06 6.07
CA LYS A 76 3.99 1.62 7.23
C LYS A 76 4.62 0.53 8.10
N SER A 77 3.99 -0.65 8.15
CA SER A 77 4.45 -1.82 8.90
C SER A 77 5.36 -2.76 8.09
N GLU A 78 5.80 -2.32 6.91
CA GLU A 78 6.63 -3.06 5.95
C GLU A 78 5.96 -4.31 5.36
N LEU A 79 4.63 -4.28 5.30
CA LEU A 79 3.78 -5.33 4.74
C LEU A 79 3.05 -4.82 3.50
N MET A 80 2.94 -5.68 2.49
CA MET A 80 2.09 -5.44 1.33
C MET A 80 0.72 -6.08 1.55
N ILE A 81 -0.34 -5.41 1.11
CA ILE A 81 -1.70 -5.95 1.06
C ILE A 81 -2.16 -6.07 -0.38
N GLY A 82 -2.67 -7.24 -0.76
CA GLY A 82 -3.27 -7.51 -2.07
C GLY A 82 -4.75 -7.90 -1.93
N ALA A 83 -5.59 -7.46 -2.86
CA ALA A 83 -6.98 -7.90 -2.98
C ALA A 83 -7.11 -8.93 -4.09
N LEU A 84 -7.73 -10.06 -3.77
CA LEU A 84 -8.00 -11.17 -4.68
C LEU A 84 -9.51 -11.40 -4.72
N TYR A 85 -10.06 -11.53 -5.92
CA TYR A 85 -11.50 -11.71 -6.16
C TYR A 85 -11.73 -12.34 -7.55
N LYS A 86 -12.90 -12.94 -7.75
CA LYS A 86 -13.23 -13.82 -8.88
C LYS A 86 -12.82 -13.26 -10.24
N ASP A 87 -13.19 -12.02 -10.50
CA ASP A 87 -13.05 -11.38 -11.81
C ASP A 87 -11.91 -10.35 -11.84
N SER A 88 -10.88 -10.52 -11.00
CA SER A 88 -9.73 -9.62 -10.98
C SER A 88 -9.11 -9.47 -12.38
N PRO A 89 -9.00 -8.24 -12.91
CA PRO A 89 -8.52 -7.99 -14.26
C PRO A 89 -6.99 -7.92 -14.32
N ALA A 90 -6.31 -7.92 -13.19
CA ALA A 90 -4.86 -7.73 -13.12
C ALA A 90 -4.11 -8.99 -13.60
N PRO A 91 -3.39 -8.91 -14.73
CA PRO A 91 -2.53 -10.01 -15.16
C PRO A 91 -1.31 -10.13 -14.26
N SER A 92 -0.59 -11.24 -14.39
CA SER A 92 0.71 -11.41 -13.77
C SER A 92 1.75 -10.47 -14.39
N LEU A 93 2.80 -10.15 -13.65
CA LEU A 93 3.92 -9.33 -14.14
C LEU A 93 4.71 -9.95 -15.32
N HIS A 94 4.50 -11.24 -15.60
CA HIS A 94 5.26 -12.00 -16.59
C HIS A 94 4.40 -12.59 -17.72
N SER A 95 3.08 -12.44 -17.63
CA SER A 95 2.15 -13.00 -18.62
C SER A 95 0.80 -12.30 -18.55
N ASN A 96 0.32 -11.86 -19.71
CA ASN A 96 -1.00 -11.25 -19.91
C ASN A 96 -2.15 -12.28 -19.95
N SER A 97 -1.86 -13.57 -20.07
CA SER A 97 -2.87 -14.64 -20.08
C SER A 97 -3.05 -15.33 -18.71
N TYR A 98 -2.27 -14.93 -17.69
CA TYR A 98 -2.35 -15.49 -16.35
C TYR A 98 -2.77 -14.44 -15.33
N PHE A 99 -3.85 -14.72 -14.58
CA PHE A 99 -4.49 -13.79 -13.65
C PHE A 99 -4.39 -14.30 -12.20
N PRO A 100 -3.24 -14.11 -11.53
CA PRO A 100 -2.95 -14.74 -10.24
C PRO A 100 -3.75 -14.18 -9.07
N LEU A 101 -4.51 -13.09 -9.29
CA LEU A 101 -5.35 -12.47 -8.26
C LEU A 101 -6.82 -12.93 -8.33
N ARG A 102 -7.13 -13.90 -9.18
CA ARG A 102 -8.47 -14.52 -9.25
C ARG A 102 -8.61 -15.62 -8.22
N THR A 103 -9.70 -15.57 -7.45
CA THR A 103 -10.07 -16.54 -6.41
C THR A 103 -11.59 -16.61 -6.32
N THR A 104 -12.16 -17.76 -5.94
CA THR A 104 -13.60 -17.93 -5.79
C THR A 104 -14.17 -17.13 -4.62
N THR A 105 -13.37 -16.93 -3.57
CA THR A 105 -13.78 -16.25 -2.34
C THR A 105 -13.03 -14.93 -2.20
N PRO A 106 -13.71 -13.78 -2.00
CA PRO A 106 -13.07 -12.50 -1.77
C PRO A 106 -12.01 -12.60 -0.66
N THR A 107 -10.80 -12.15 -0.94
CA THR A 107 -9.64 -12.38 -0.06
C THR A 107 -8.73 -11.15 -0.02
N LEU A 108 -8.25 -10.81 1.17
CA LEU A 108 -7.10 -9.92 1.34
C LEU A 108 -5.88 -10.75 1.75
N VAL A 109 -4.73 -10.47 1.16
CA VAL A 109 -3.46 -11.13 1.49
C VAL A 109 -2.50 -10.09 2.04
N LEU A 110 -2.16 -10.22 3.33
CA LEU A 110 -1.04 -9.50 3.94
C LEU A 110 0.22 -10.33 3.78
N ARG A 111 1.33 -9.70 3.45
CA ARG A 111 2.63 -10.39 3.35
C ARG A 111 3.78 -9.43 3.50
N ASP A 112 4.98 -9.96 3.64
CA ASP A 112 6.19 -9.14 3.59
C ASP A 112 6.26 -8.31 2.31
N LEU A 113 6.56 -7.02 2.48
CA LEU A 113 6.95 -6.13 1.39
C LEU A 113 8.27 -6.62 0.78
N THR A 114 8.33 -6.73 -0.54
CA THR A 114 9.48 -7.19 -1.32
C THR A 114 9.98 -6.07 -2.22
N SER A 115 11.21 -6.17 -2.73
CA SER A 115 11.76 -5.14 -3.62
C SER A 115 11.02 -5.05 -4.96
N GLN A 116 10.33 -6.11 -5.39
CA GLN A 116 9.48 -6.11 -6.58
C GLN A 116 8.18 -5.31 -6.40
N ASP A 117 7.83 -4.93 -5.17
CA ASP A 117 6.55 -4.27 -4.90
C ASP A 117 6.55 -2.78 -5.24
N LEU A 118 7.70 -2.19 -5.60
CA LEU A 118 7.83 -0.76 -5.91
C LEU A 118 6.77 -0.29 -6.91
N LEU A 119 6.50 -1.10 -7.94
CA LEU A 119 5.52 -0.76 -8.98
C LEU A 119 4.08 -0.60 -8.46
N PHE A 120 3.78 -1.18 -7.28
CA PHE A 120 2.48 -1.07 -6.63
C PHE A 120 2.41 0.07 -5.60
N LEU A 121 3.51 0.81 -5.38
CA LEU A 121 3.59 1.91 -4.40
C LEU A 121 3.32 3.28 -5.00
N ASN A 122 2.95 3.34 -6.29
CA ASN A 122 2.54 4.57 -6.95
C ASN A 122 1.15 4.53 -7.63
N PRO A 123 0.05 4.15 -6.95
CA PRO A 123 -1.28 4.15 -7.57
C PRO A 123 -1.90 5.55 -7.60
N ASP A 124 -2.70 5.87 -8.62
CA ASP A 124 -3.28 7.20 -8.79
C ASP A 124 -4.35 7.59 -7.77
N HIS A 125 -5.01 6.61 -7.15
CA HIS A 125 -6.03 6.85 -6.12
C HIS A 125 -5.47 7.29 -4.75
N TYR A 126 -4.14 7.35 -4.59
CA TYR A 126 -3.51 7.89 -3.38
C TYR A 126 -2.98 9.30 -3.61
N ASN A 127 -3.14 10.16 -2.61
CA ASN A 127 -2.59 11.51 -2.66
C ASN A 127 -1.06 11.51 -2.52
N ILE A 128 -0.42 12.63 -2.86
CA ILE A 128 1.05 12.78 -2.83
C ILE A 128 1.65 12.47 -1.45
N LYS A 129 0.96 12.83 -0.35
CA LYS A 129 1.44 12.56 1.01
C LYS A 129 1.50 11.06 1.28
N GLN A 130 0.47 10.32 0.89
CA GLN A 130 0.43 8.85 1.02
C GLN A 130 1.50 8.19 0.14
N LYS A 131 1.64 8.62 -1.11
CA LYS A 131 2.70 8.13 -2.04
C LYS A 131 4.10 8.31 -1.46
N ILE A 132 4.40 9.49 -0.89
CA ILE A 132 5.67 9.74 -0.20
C ILE A 132 5.83 8.79 0.98
N GLY A 133 4.80 8.62 1.82
CA GLY A 133 4.84 7.70 2.95
C GLY A 133 5.13 6.25 2.53
N PHE A 134 4.56 5.78 1.42
CA PHE A 134 4.84 4.44 0.90
C PHE A 134 6.29 4.28 0.47
N LEU A 135 6.81 5.28 -0.24
CA LEU A 135 8.20 5.27 -0.72
C LEU A 135 9.19 5.39 0.45
N ASP A 136 8.91 6.19 1.47
CA ASP A 136 9.75 6.31 2.66
C ASP A 136 9.83 4.95 3.39
N SER A 137 8.70 4.25 3.59
CA SER A 137 8.68 2.90 4.17
C SER A 137 9.47 1.88 3.33
N PHE A 138 9.33 1.91 2.01
CA PHE A 138 10.10 1.04 1.11
C PHE A 138 11.61 1.33 1.16
N ILE A 139 11.98 2.61 1.13
CA ILE A 139 13.38 3.06 1.19
C ILE A 139 14.01 2.61 2.50
N ASN A 140 13.33 2.79 3.62
CA ASN A 140 13.83 2.39 4.93
C ASN A 140 14.11 0.88 4.98
N LYS A 141 13.12 0.05 4.59
CA LYS A 141 13.24 -1.41 4.58
C LYS A 141 14.43 -1.90 3.75
N PHE A 142 14.65 -1.31 2.56
CA PHE A 142 15.64 -1.79 1.60
C PHE A 142 16.96 -1.01 1.60
N SER A 143 17.10 0.01 2.43
CA SER A 143 18.34 0.79 2.59
C SER A 143 19.62 -0.06 2.81
N PRO A 144 19.59 -1.22 3.51
CA PRO A 144 20.81 -2.06 3.64
C PRO A 144 21.32 -2.67 2.31
N HIS A 145 20.49 -2.62 1.26
CA HIS A 145 20.77 -3.16 -0.07
C HIS A 145 21.13 -2.07 -1.08
N ASP A 146 21.46 -0.86 -0.61
CA ASP A 146 21.84 0.24 -1.49
C ASP A 146 23.03 -0.12 -2.38
N GLY A 147 22.92 0.22 -3.67
CA GLY A 147 23.89 -0.15 -4.70
C GLY A 147 23.99 -1.64 -5.05
N LYS A 148 23.17 -2.53 -4.44
CA LYS A 148 23.33 -3.99 -4.60
C LYS A 148 22.26 -4.62 -5.50
N GLY A 149 22.67 -5.03 -6.70
CA GLY A 149 21.88 -5.87 -7.61
C GLY A 149 20.51 -5.29 -7.97
N PHE A 150 19.52 -6.16 -8.14
CA PHE A 150 18.14 -5.75 -8.48
C PHE A 150 17.51 -4.87 -7.40
N THR A 151 17.67 -5.21 -6.12
CA THR A 151 17.10 -4.44 -5.00
C THR A 151 17.67 -3.02 -4.94
N GLY A 152 18.98 -2.85 -5.16
CA GLY A 152 19.61 -1.52 -5.23
C GLY A 152 19.04 -0.65 -6.36
N LYS A 153 18.76 -1.25 -7.53
CA LYS A 153 18.10 -0.54 -8.65
C LYS A 153 16.69 -0.07 -8.27
N GLN A 154 15.90 -0.94 -7.62
CA GLN A 154 14.57 -0.58 -7.13
C GLN A 154 14.66 0.54 -6.07
N LEU A 155 15.64 0.48 -5.16
CA LEU A 155 15.85 1.53 -4.17
C LEU A 155 16.18 2.89 -4.80
N ALA A 156 17.06 2.92 -5.80
CA ALA A 156 17.39 4.14 -6.53
C ALA A 156 16.16 4.74 -7.22
N GLN A 157 15.34 3.90 -7.86
CA GLN A 157 14.08 4.32 -8.47
C GLN A 157 13.09 4.86 -7.43
N ALA A 158 12.97 4.21 -6.27
CA ALA A 158 12.12 4.67 -5.17
C ALA A 158 12.54 6.07 -4.67
N LYS A 159 13.85 6.28 -4.45
CA LYS A 159 14.41 7.59 -4.04
C LYS A 159 14.11 8.67 -5.09
N ALA A 160 14.28 8.36 -6.37
CA ALA A 160 13.99 9.30 -7.46
C ALA A 160 12.50 9.71 -7.49
N LEU A 161 11.60 8.73 -7.41
CA LEU A 161 10.14 8.97 -7.36
C LEU A 161 9.76 9.81 -6.13
N ARG A 162 10.32 9.48 -4.96
CA ARG A 162 10.06 10.20 -3.71
C ARG A 162 10.47 11.66 -3.80
N ASN A 163 11.64 11.93 -4.40
CA ASN A 163 12.12 13.29 -4.63
C ASN A 163 11.26 14.06 -5.64
N ALA A 164 10.76 13.40 -6.69
CA ALA A 164 9.83 14.02 -7.63
C ALA A 164 8.50 14.43 -6.94
N TYR A 165 7.96 13.57 -6.07
CA TYR A 165 6.77 13.89 -5.28
C TYR A 165 7.01 15.00 -4.27
N ALA A 166 8.16 15.02 -3.59
CA ALA A 166 8.51 16.09 -2.67
C ALA A 166 8.58 17.45 -3.37
N LYS A 167 9.22 17.52 -4.54
CA LYS A 167 9.28 18.73 -5.37
C LYS A 167 7.88 19.19 -5.80
N THR A 168 7.03 18.27 -6.25
CA THR A 168 5.66 18.56 -6.67
C THR A 168 4.83 19.12 -5.50
N ARG A 169 4.96 18.51 -4.31
CA ARG A 169 4.30 18.98 -3.10
C ARG A 169 4.74 20.39 -2.72
N MET A 170 6.05 20.68 -2.75
CA MET A 170 6.58 22.01 -2.47
C MET A 170 6.03 23.06 -3.43
N LYS A 171 6.01 22.77 -4.74
CA LYS A 171 5.44 23.67 -5.75
C LYS A 171 3.96 23.98 -5.47
N ASN A 172 3.16 22.96 -5.17
CA ASN A 172 1.75 23.14 -4.86
C ASN A 172 1.54 23.99 -3.60
N THR A 173 2.35 23.78 -2.55
CA THR A 173 2.29 24.60 -1.33
C THR A 173 2.64 26.06 -1.62
N VAL A 174 3.71 26.32 -2.37
CA VAL A 174 4.12 27.70 -2.74
C VAL A 174 3.04 28.40 -3.56
N ALA A 175 2.45 27.71 -4.54
CA ALA A 175 1.35 28.25 -5.35
C ALA A 175 0.13 28.61 -4.48
N LEU A 176 -0.21 27.75 -3.52
CA LEU A 176 -1.32 27.99 -2.60
C LEU A 176 -1.08 29.22 -1.70
N VAL A 177 0.15 29.37 -1.20
CA VAL A 177 0.55 30.54 -0.38
C VAL A 177 0.44 31.83 -1.20
N ILE A 178 0.99 31.84 -2.42
CA ILE A 178 0.90 33.01 -3.32
C ILE A 178 -0.56 33.37 -3.60
N LEU A 179 -1.40 32.38 -3.89
CA LEU A 179 -2.83 32.60 -4.13
C LEU A 179 -3.52 33.17 -2.89
N SER A 180 -3.26 32.61 -1.71
CA SER A 180 -3.85 33.09 -0.46
C SER A 180 -3.43 34.52 -0.11
N ALA A 181 -2.15 34.87 -0.33
CA ALA A 181 -1.66 36.23 -0.14
C ALA A 181 -2.29 37.21 -1.15
N SER A 182 -2.47 36.78 -2.40
CA SER A 182 -3.12 37.58 -3.45
C SER A 182 -4.59 37.85 -3.14
N VAL A 183 -5.32 36.84 -2.66
CA VAL A 183 -6.71 37.00 -2.22
C VAL A 183 -6.79 37.93 -1.00
N ALA A 184 -5.95 37.73 0.01
CA ALA A 184 -5.91 38.60 1.19
C ALA A 184 -5.64 40.07 0.81
N LEU A 185 -4.67 40.31 -0.06
CA LEU A 185 -4.35 41.65 -0.57
C LEU A 185 -5.53 42.26 -1.35
N CYS A 186 -6.19 41.50 -2.22
CA CYS A 186 -7.37 41.98 -2.94
C CYS A 186 -8.53 42.30 -1.98
N THR A 187 -8.68 41.52 -0.91
CA THR A 187 -9.75 41.73 0.09
C THR A 187 -9.48 42.98 0.93
N LEU A 188 -8.23 43.21 1.34
CA LEU A 188 -7.81 44.44 2.05
C LEU A 188 -8.02 45.69 1.18
N LEU A 189 -7.60 45.63 -0.09
CA LEU A 189 -7.82 46.71 -1.06
C LEU A 189 -9.32 46.98 -1.29
N ALA A 190 -10.15 45.93 -1.37
CA ALA A 190 -11.59 46.07 -1.55
C ALA A 190 -12.32 46.65 -0.31
N LEU A 191 -11.78 46.44 0.89
CA LEU A 191 -12.31 46.97 2.15
C LEU A 191 -11.81 48.38 2.49
N GLY A 192 -10.91 48.96 1.67
CA GLY A 192 -10.36 50.30 1.90
C GLY A 192 -9.48 50.40 3.16
N ILE A 193 -9.00 49.27 3.67
CA ILE A 193 -8.11 49.20 4.83
C ILE A 193 -6.68 49.29 4.28
N ASN A 194 -6.10 50.49 4.33
CA ASN A 194 -4.67 50.74 4.06
C ASN A 194 -3.81 50.33 5.25
#